data_AF-A0A531M5W4-F1
#
_entry.id   AF-A0A531M5W4-F1
#
_cell.length_a   1.000
_cell.length_b   1.000
_cell.length_c   1.000
_cell.angle_alpha   90.00
_cell.angle_beta   90.00
_cell.angle_gamma   90.00
#
_symmetry.space_group_name_H-M   'P 1'
#
loop_
_entity.id
_entity.type
_entity.pdbx_description
1 polymer ?
#
loop_
_entity_poly.entity_id
_entity_poly.type
_entity_poly.pdbx_seq_one_letter_code
_entity_poly.pdbx_strand_id
1 'polypeptide(L)' 'MLQDLRLPDDESPVYRRLADAIAERIAAGTLAVGDRLPPQREIARALGINVTTVTRALSTLQEQGLLEA' A
#
# COMPACT_ATOMS: atom_id res chain seq x y z
N MET A 1 0.53 -11.19 -5.11
CA MET A 1 -0.19 -11.17 -3.81
C MET A 1 0.52 -10.26 -2.82
N LEU A 2 -0.20 -9.45 -2.04
CA LEU A 2 0.35 -8.48 -1.06
C LEU A 2 1.23 -9.09 0.05
N GLN A 3 1.29 -10.42 0.12
CA GLN A 3 1.99 -11.23 1.11
C GLN A 3 3.52 -11.09 1.04
N ASP A 4 4.08 -10.71 -0.11
CA ASP A 4 5.52 -10.50 -0.32
C ASP A 4 5.93 -9.02 -0.29
N LEU A 5 5.07 -8.12 0.20
CA LEU A 5 5.37 -6.69 0.23
C LEU A 5 6.48 -6.39 1.23
N ARG A 6 7.69 -6.16 0.73
CA ARG A 6 8.83 -5.76 1.54
C ARG A 6 8.82 -4.24 1.71
N LEU A 7 8.71 -3.78 2.95
CA LEU A 7 8.86 -2.37 3.27
C LEU A 7 10.36 -2.00 3.24
N PRO A 8 10.74 -0.88 2.60
CA PRO A 8 12.09 -0.36 2.75
C PRO A 8 12.40 -0.10 4.24
N ASP A 9 13.63 -0.37 4.64
CA ASP A 9 14.11 -0.10 6.00
C ASP A 9 14.87 1.23 6.03
N ASP A 10 14.14 2.31 5.80
CA ASP A 10 14.64 3.69 5.87
C ASP A 10 13.96 4.46 7.02
N GLU A 11 14.45 5.67 7.31
CA GLU A 11 13.93 6.55 8.38
C GLU A 11 12.57 7.19 8.04
N SER A 12 11.98 6.89 6.88
CA SER A 12 10.68 7.45 6.50
C SER A 12 9.55 6.87 7.34
N PRO A 13 8.46 7.63 7.54
CA PRO A 13 7.29 7.11 8.23
C PRO A 13 6.75 5.82 7.56
N VAL A 14 6.32 4.85 8.37
CA VAL A 14 5.87 3.53 7.90
C VAL A 14 4.79 3.62 6.81
N TYR A 15 3.88 4.61 6.89
CA TYR A 15 2.84 4.80 5.87
C TYR A 15 3.40 5.21 4.51
N ARG A 16 4.50 5.99 4.48
CA ARG A 16 5.15 6.42 3.25
C ARG A 16 5.87 5.22 2.62
N ARG A 17 6.65 4.49 3.40
CA ARG A 17 7.32 3.27 2.95
C ARG A 17 6.33 2.23 2.42
N LEU A 18 5.14 2.14 3.04
CA LEU A 18 4.05 1.29 2.57
C LEU A 18 3.47 1.80 1.24
N ALA A 19 3.20 3.09 1.12
CA ALA A 19 2.71 3.68 -0.12
C ALA A 19 3.70 3.44 -1.27
N ASP A 20 4.99 3.71 -1.04
CA ASP A 20 6.04 3.54 -2.03
C ASP A 20 6.14 2.07 -2.49
N ALA A 21 6.15 1.13 -1.54
CA ALA A 21 6.16 -0.31 -1.87
C ALA A 21 4.93 -0.76 -2.68
N ILE A 22 3.75 -0.19 -2.40
CA ILE A 22 2.54 -0.48 -3.18
C ILE A 22 2.63 0.17 -4.57
N ALA A 23 3.10 1.41 -4.67
CA ALA A 23 3.30 2.13 -5.92
C ALA A 23 4.25 1.38 -6.86
N GLU A 24 5.36 0.86 -6.34
CA GLU A 24 6.30 0.03 -7.11
C GLU A 24 5.63 -1.21 -7.71
N ARG A 25 4.73 -1.85 -6.96
CA ARG A 25 4.01 -3.04 -7.43
C ARG A 25 2.94 -2.73 -8.48
N ILE A 26 2.29 -1.58 -8.35
CA ILE A 26 1.37 -1.05 -9.36
C ILE A 26 2.17 -0.76 -10.64
N ALA A 27 3.32 -0.08 -10.52
CA ALA A 27 4.21 0.21 -11.65
C ALA A 27 4.76 -1.07 -12.31
N ALA A 28 5.03 -2.12 -11.54
CA ALA A 28 5.42 -3.44 -12.03
C ALA A 28 4.28 -4.24 -12.68
N GLY A 29 3.05 -3.70 -12.72
CA GLY A 29 1.88 -4.34 -13.33
C GLY A 29 1.34 -5.54 -12.56
N THR A 30 1.78 -5.76 -11.31
CA THR A 30 1.28 -6.85 -10.45
C THR A 30 -0.01 -6.50 -9.71
N LEU A 31 -0.40 -5.23 -9.73
CA LEU A 31 -1.68 -4.69 -9.28
C LEU A 31 -2.20 -3.82 -10.42
N ALA A 32 -3.35 -4.14 -11.00
CA ALA A 32 -3.94 -3.29 -12.02
C ALA A 32 -4.54 -2.03 -11.37
N VAL A 33 -4.41 -0.89 -12.03
CA VAL A 33 -5.18 0.31 -11.68
C VAL A 33 -6.66 -0.02 -11.82
N GLY A 34 -7.43 0.09 -10.73
CA GLY A 34 -8.85 -0.29 -10.69
C GLY A 34 -9.13 -1.73 -10.21
N ASP A 35 -8.11 -2.55 -9.97
CA ASP A 35 -8.33 -3.81 -9.23
C ASP A 35 -8.81 -3.48 -7.82
N ARG A 36 -9.87 -4.18 -7.38
CA ARG A 36 -10.37 -4.03 -6.01
C ARG A 36 -9.27 -4.44 -5.04
N LEU A 37 -8.67 -3.45 -4.38
CA LEU A 37 -7.78 -3.70 -3.27
C LEU A 37 -8.52 -4.47 -2.18
N PRO A 38 -7.85 -5.41 -1.49
CA PRO A 38 -8.40 -6.03 -0.30
C PRO A 38 -8.79 -4.96 0.73
N PRO A 39 -9.77 -5.24 1.60
CA PRO A 39 -10.12 -4.35 2.69
C PRO A 39 -8.88 -3.93 3.50
N GLN A 40 -8.80 -2.67 3.90
CA GLN A 40 -7.62 -2.12 4.62
C GLN A 40 -7.24 -2.96 5.85
N ARG A 41 -8.23 -3.53 6.53
CA ARG A 41 -8.05 -4.43 7.69
C ARG A 41 -7.34 -5.74 7.33
N GLU A 42 -7.61 -6.27 6.14
CA GLU A 42 -6.96 -7.50 5.65
C GLU A 42 -5.50 -7.23 5.28
N ILE A 43 -5.24 -6.09 4.62
CA ILE A 43 -3.88 -5.63 4.31
C ILE A 43 -3.09 -5.43 5.60
N ALA A 44 -3.67 -4.74 6.59
CA ALA A 44 -3.06 -4.52 7.89
C ALA A 44 -2.70 -5.83 8.60
N ARG A 45 -3.62 -6.81 8.58
CA ARG A 45 -3.40 -8.14 9.16
C ARG A 45 -2.31 -8.91 8.43
N ALA A 46 -2.30 -8.88 7.10
CA ALA A 46 -1.31 -9.57 6.29
C ALA A 46 0.11 -9.01 6.48
N LEU A 47 0.22 -7.69 6.66
CA LEU A 47 1.49 -7.00 6.85
C LEU A 47 1.90 -6.83 8.31
N GLY A 48 1.03 -7.17 9.27
CA GLY A 48 1.28 -7.02 10.71
C GLY A 48 1.40 -5.56 11.17
N ILE A 49 0.76 -4.61 10.49
CA ILE A 49 0.84 -3.17 10.78
C ILE A 49 -0.51 -2.59 11.19
N ASN A 50 -0.49 -1.39 11.75
CA ASN A 50 -1.71 -0.69 12.16
C ASN A 50 -2.59 -0.33 10.95
N VAL A 51 -3.90 -0.56 11.06
CA VAL A 51 -4.89 -0.19 10.03
C VAL A 51 -4.81 1.30 9.68
N THR A 52 -4.59 2.19 10.64
CA THR A 52 -4.46 3.64 10.38
C THR A 52 -3.26 3.95 9.49
N THR A 53 -2.17 3.19 9.62
CA THR A 53 -0.99 3.30 8.74
C THR A 53 -1.34 2.87 7.32
N VAL A 54 -2.11 1.78 7.17
CA VAL A 54 -2.62 1.32 5.87
C VAL A 54 -3.55 2.36 5.26
N THR A 55 -4.53 2.86 6.01
CA THR A 55 -5.45 3.90 5.55
C THR A 55 -4.67 5.10 5.03
N ARG A 56 -3.68 5.59 5.79
CA ARG A 56 -2.89 6.75 5.39
C ARG A 56 -2.07 6.49 4.12
N ALA A 57 -1.46 5.32 3.99
CA ALA A 57 -0.72 4.95 2.78
C ALA A 57 -1.62 4.89 1.55
N LEU A 58 -2.80 4.27 1.67
CA LEU A 58 -3.77 4.19 0.57
C LEU A 58 -4.33 5.56 0.20
N SER A 59 -4.61 6.43 1.18
CA SER A 59 -5.00 7.82 0.91
C SER A 59 -3.91 8.58 0.17
N THR A 60 -2.63 8.41 0.54
CA THR A 60 -1.51 9.02 -0.20
C THR A 60 -1.46 8.53 -1.65
N LEU A 61 -1.71 7.25 -1.91
CA LEU A 61 -1.75 6.70 -3.27
C LEU A 61 -2.95 7.21 -4.08
N GLN A 62 -4.10 7.41 -3.44
CA GLN A 62 -5.28 8.04 -4.06
C GLN A 62 -4.99 9.49 -4.42
N GLU A 63 -4.38 10.25 -3.52
CA GLU A 63 -3.94 11.64 -3.76
C GLU A 63 -2.93 11.73 -4.92
N GLN A 64 -2.09 10.71 -5.10
CA GLN A 64 -1.13 10.60 -6.20
C GLN A 64 -1.76 10.12 -7.51
N GLY A 65 -3.06 9.80 -7.54
CA GLY A 65 -3.76 9.29 -8.72
C GLY A 65 -3.36 7.86 -9.10
N LEU A 66 -2.73 7.12 -8.20
CA LEU A 66 -2.31 5.73 -8.41
C LEU A 66 -3.44 4.74 -8.06
N LEU A 67 -4.44 5.18 -7.29
CA LEU A 67 -5.62 4.41 -6.91
C LEU A 67 -6.89 5.25 -7.10
N GLU A 68 -7.98 4.59 -7.47
CA GLU A 68 -9.32 5.17 -7.42
C GLU A 68 -9.95 4.94 -6.03
N ALA A 69 -10.84 5.84 -5.62
CA ALA A 69 -11.50 5.84 -4.31
C ALA A 69 -12.69 4.88 -4.24
#